data_AF-A0A945CPK9-F1
#
_entry.id   AF-A0A945CPK9-F1
#
_cell.length_a   1.000
_cell.length_b   1.000
_cell.length_c   1.000
_cell.angle_alpha   90.00
_cell.angle_beta   90.00
_cell.angle_gamma   90.00
#
_symmetry.space_group_name_H-M   'P 1'
#
loop_
_entity.id
_entity.type
_entity.pdbx_description
1 polymer ?
#
loop_
_entity_poly.entity_id
_entity_poly.type
_entity_poly.pdbx_seq_one_letter_code
_entity_poly.pdbx_strand_id
1 'polypeptide(L)'
;MRVFFIIGLALVALTGFAHAGVAELRPILGSAKANGVARGNVHALAVFSRFQEEKGSGTEVPEFAQEIFDAERVGSLAHFYAEMSRGQFQLTGECLSFWYAATRPVNAYQPPEGNFGDFVRDILSQVDAEIDLGLYDNDGPDGQPNSGDDDGYVDFLFVVTRSAPPDFIYDEATGIAALGLGEDFASDDIASGGGVVRVRADGHRQGVGGVLQQGHTFEVAVGSMAHEFGHFLGLPDLYDLAYDEEDESGPEEDSAGIGYWGIMGHGNRGWNERGGPNPFCAWSLRRLGWLGIDNEQLVVMGEDLDEVVFEDVNAGGKVYQLPIGEGSEYFLVEYRRRGNSYYERNLPAEGLLIWRIDDRRTNNNDERALKVDLVCADGLYIDAGYPQGTQALAVGGRDNLDFWAHDEPYRALHAGNLGDATDLFDGVQFTDFWAVSNPSAPIGVSVTRIHPRGQTMVADLKLNDRRRAGFVAGEEIWADTVEVLGDVIVMAGGRLNIRSGTIVLLGEDRLQRGGDPERVELVVQGELVADGFGDRPVVFTSAATEPNPGDWQGILVHSLGLVYLRQVLIEYAVEGLASQLLE
;
A
#
# COMPACT_ATOMS: atom_id res chain seq x y z
N MET A 1 -41.53 -14.50 -6.31
CA MET A 1 -42.02 -14.71 -4.94
C MET A 1 -40.78 -14.88 -4.05
N ARG A 2 -40.17 -13.77 -3.66
CA ARG A 2 -38.96 -13.69 -2.84
C ARG A 2 -39.23 -12.63 -1.77
N VAL A 3 -39.04 -13.02 -0.52
CA VAL A 3 -39.39 -12.26 0.67
C VAL A 3 -38.14 -11.52 1.13
N PHE A 4 -38.31 -10.22 1.35
CA PHE A 4 -37.39 -9.26 1.97
C PHE A 4 -37.19 -9.54 3.46
N PHE A 5 -36.07 -9.10 4.03
CA PHE A 5 -36.07 -8.57 5.40
C PHE A 5 -35.17 -7.32 5.54
N ILE A 6 -35.84 -6.23 5.88
CA ILE A 6 -35.38 -5.02 6.57
C ILE A 6 -35.58 -5.28 8.07
N ILE A 7 -34.77 -4.69 8.96
CA ILE A 7 -35.03 -4.20 10.35
C ILE A 7 -33.65 -3.96 10.98
N GLY A 8 -33.30 -2.89 11.69
CA GLY A 8 -34.06 -1.83 12.34
C GLY A 8 -33.48 -1.59 13.75
N LEU A 9 -33.12 -0.34 14.04
CA LEU A 9 -32.63 0.20 15.32
C LEU A 9 -33.28 -0.42 16.58
N ALA A 10 -32.44 -0.77 17.56
CA ALA A 10 -32.83 -0.83 18.97
C ALA A 10 -31.67 -0.39 19.88
N LEU A 11 -31.83 0.80 20.46
CA LEU A 11 -30.99 1.39 21.49
C LEU A 11 -31.17 0.62 22.82
N VAL A 12 -30.09 0.00 23.33
CA VAL A 12 -29.98 -0.38 24.75
C VAL A 12 -28.57 -0.06 25.22
N ALA A 13 -28.47 0.95 26.07
CA ALA A 13 -27.25 1.26 26.82
C ALA A 13 -26.94 0.10 27.78
N LEU A 14 -25.80 -0.57 27.57
CA LEU A 14 -25.14 -1.38 28.57
C LEU A 14 -23.66 -0.99 28.61
N THR A 15 -23.28 -0.61 29.82
CA THR A 15 -22.03 -0.05 30.28
C THR A 15 -20.88 -1.05 30.21
N GLY A 16 -19.73 -0.60 29.69
CA GLY A 16 -18.41 -0.96 30.20
C GLY A 16 -17.85 -2.31 29.80
N PHE A 17 -17.38 -2.43 28.56
CA PHE A 17 -16.28 -3.31 28.21
C PHE A 17 -15.17 -2.46 27.60
N ALA A 18 -13.99 -2.53 28.20
CA ALA A 18 -12.80 -1.86 27.71
C ALA A 18 -12.48 -2.40 26.32
N HIS A 19 -12.41 -1.52 25.32
CA HIS A 19 -11.84 -1.81 24.02
C HIS A 19 -10.41 -2.30 24.23
N ALA A 20 -10.19 -3.59 24.05
CA ALA A 20 -8.86 -4.09 23.72
C ALA A 20 -8.67 -3.71 22.26
N GLY A 21 -8.04 -2.55 22.03
CA GLY A 21 -7.65 -2.13 20.69
C GLY A 21 -6.85 -3.24 20.02
N VAL A 22 -7.04 -3.39 18.72
CA VAL A 22 -6.19 -4.15 17.82
C VAL A 22 -4.75 -3.83 18.21
N ALA A 23 -4.09 -4.80 18.83
CA ALA A 23 -2.73 -4.59 19.31
C ALA A 23 -1.88 -4.43 18.05
N GLU A 24 -1.35 -3.22 17.83
CA GLU A 24 -0.26 -3.00 16.88
C GLU A 24 0.79 -4.09 17.10
N LEU A 25 0.86 -5.04 16.16
CA LEU A 25 1.88 -6.07 16.16
C LEU A 25 3.22 -5.36 16.02
N ARG A 26 3.94 -5.27 17.15
CA ARG A 26 5.31 -4.76 17.17
C ARG A 26 6.15 -5.54 16.15
N PRO A 27 7.03 -4.89 15.39
CA PRO A 27 7.86 -5.57 14.40
C PRO A 27 8.62 -6.72 15.06
N ILE A 28 8.38 -7.91 14.52
CA ILE A 28 8.93 -9.18 14.97
C ILE A 28 10.46 -9.15 14.79
N LEU A 29 11.18 -9.31 15.90
CA LEU A 29 12.59 -9.68 15.93
C LEU A 29 12.67 -11.17 16.30
N GLY A 30 12.13 -12.00 15.41
CA GLY A 30 12.63 -13.37 15.24
C GLY A 30 13.96 -13.31 14.48
N SER A 31 14.74 -14.39 14.55
CA SER A 31 16.02 -14.58 13.82
C SER A 31 15.96 -14.26 12.31
N ALA A 32 14.76 -14.14 11.74
CA ALA A 32 14.50 -13.83 10.33
C ALA A 32 14.91 -12.41 9.88
N LYS A 33 15.12 -11.43 10.77
CA LYS A 33 15.56 -10.07 10.37
C LYS A 33 16.98 -9.76 10.83
N ALA A 34 17.96 -10.02 9.98
CA ALA A 34 19.32 -9.50 10.15
C ALA A 34 19.48 -8.18 9.35
N ASN A 35 19.89 -7.10 10.01
CA ASN A 35 20.08 -5.77 9.39
C ASN A 35 18.85 -5.19 8.67
N GLY A 36 17.63 -5.56 9.09
CA GLY A 36 16.39 -5.08 8.46
C GLY A 36 15.96 -5.82 7.19
N VAL A 37 16.70 -6.87 6.78
CA VAL A 37 16.34 -7.76 5.66
C VAL A 37 15.73 -9.05 6.21
N ALA A 38 14.61 -9.48 5.65
CA ALA A 38 14.00 -10.77 5.94
C ALA A 38 14.78 -11.89 5.22
N ARG A 39 15.58 -12.66 5.96
CA ARG A 39 16.35 -13.81 5.49
C ARG A 39 16.12 -15.03 6.37
N GLY A 40 16.51 -16.20 5.90
CA GLY A 40 16.54 -17.43 6.69
C GLY A 40 15.48 -18.43 6.26
N ASN A 41 15.23 -19.40 7.14
CA ASN A 41 14.27 -20.48 6.94
C ASN A 41 13.21 -20.44 8.04
N VAL A 42 12.00 -20.85 7.69
CA VAL A 42 10.95 -21.19 8.65
C VAL A 42 10.38 -22.53 8.23
N HIS A 43 10.25 -23.46 9.17
CA HIS A 43 9.57 -24.73 8.95
C HIS A 43 8.23 -24.76 9.64
N ALA A 44 7.16 -24.59 8.86
CA ALA A 44 5.83 -24.43 9.40
C ALA A 44 5.05 -25.75 9.50
N LEU A 45 4.12 -25.81 10.45
CA LEU A 45 3.09 -26.84 10.52
C LEU A 45 1.76 -26.26 10.03
N ALA A 46 1.10 -26.90 9.07
CA ALA A 46 -0.26 -26.57 8.67
C ALA A 46 -1.27 -27.60 9.18
N VAL A 47 -2.29 -27.11 9.88
CA VAL A 47 -3.35 -27.92 10.49
C VAL A 47 -4.70 -27.49 9.91
N PHE A 48 -5.34 -28.40 9.19
CA PHE A 48 -6.69 -28.18 8.67
C PHE A 48 -7.72 -28.51 9.75
N SER A 49 -8.63 -27.57 10.00
CA SER A 49 -9.58 -27.63 11.11
C SER A 49 -11.01 -27.29 10.70
N ARG A 50 -11.99 -27.82 11.41
CA ARG A 50 -13.42 -27.59 11.14
C ARG A 50 -14.23 -27.55 12.43
N PHE A 51 -15.40 -26.92 12.37
CA PHE A 51 -16.36 -26.98 13.47
C PHE A 51 -17.01 -28.37 13.58
N GLN A 52 -17.47 -28.71 14.79
CA GLN A 52 -18.07 -30.01 15.09
C GLN A 52 -19.29 -30.32 14.22
N GLU A 53 -20.05 -29.29 13.85
CA GLU A 53 -21.29 -29.36 13.09
C GLU A 53 -21.05 -29.59 11.60
N GLU A 54 -19.84 -29.31 11.10
CA GLU A 54 -19.46 -29.46 9.69
C GLU A 54 -19.18 -30.94 9.35
N LYS A 55 -20.21 -31.77 9.51
CA LYS A 55 -20.19 -33.20 9.21
C LYS A 55 -20.28 -33.41 7.70
N GLY A 56 -19.48 -34.34 7.16
CA GLY A 56 -19.53 -34.75 5.75
C GLY A 56 -18.28 -34.44 4.92
N SER A 57 -17.23 -33.88 5.51
CA SER A 57 -15.94 -33.55 4.85
C SER A 57 -15.09 -34.76 4.45
N GLY A 58 -15.43 -35.97 4.90
CA GLY A 58 -14.43 -37.02 5.07
C GLY A 58 -13.50 -36.72 6.25
N THR A 59 -12.53 -37.60 6.50
CA THR A 59 -11.45 -37.39 7.49
C THR A 59 -10.21 -36.79 6.85
N GLU A 60 -10.03 -36.94 5.53
CA GLU A 60 -8.86 -36.49 4.78
C GLU A 60 -8.98 -35.02 4.36
N VAL A 61 -7.87 -34.30 4.40
CA VAL A 61 -7.76 -32.93 3.87
C VAL A 61 -7.88 -32.94 2.34
N PRO A 62 -8.18 -31.78 1.70
CA PRO A 62 -8.14 -31.69 0.25
C PRO A 62 -6.78 -32.10 -0.31
N GLU A 63 -6.75 -32.75 -1.48
CA GLU A 63 -5.51 -33.23 -2.11
C GLU A 63 -4.46 -32.13 -2.26
N PHE A 64 -4.90 -30.90 -2.55
CA PHE A 64 -4.01 -29.75 -2.72
C PHE A 64 -3.20 -29.39 -1.47
N ALA A 65 -3.68 -29.77 -0.28
CA ALA A 65 -3.09 -29.38 1.00
C ALA A 65 -1.64 -29.90 1.13
N GLN A 66 -1.38 -31.08 0.57
CA GLN A 66 -0.05 -31.70 0.55
C GLN A 66 0.94 -31.00 -0.38
N GLU A 67 0.47 -30.11 -1.25
CA GLU A 67 1.33 -29.41 -2.20
C GLU A 67 1.52 -27.93 -1.84
N ILE A 68 0.99 -27.47 -0.69
CA ILE A 68 1.10 -26.06 -0.23
C ILE A 68 2.56 -25.65 0.00
N PHE A 69 3.37 -26.56 0.54
CA PHE A 69 4.79 -26.32 0.83
C PHE A 69 5.74 -26.91 -0.22
N ASP A 70 5.23 -27.40 -1.35
CA ASP A 70 6.07 -27.90 -2.44
C ASP A 70 6.62 -26.73 -3.26
N ALA A 71 7.90 -26.40 -3.08
CA ALA A 71 8.56 -25.30 -3.79
C ALA A 71 8.64 -25.51 -5.33
N GLU A 72 8.52 -26.74 -5.82
CA GLU A 72 8.51 -27.05 -7.26
C GLU A 72 7.10 -26.91 -7.85
N ARG A 73 6.06 -26.93 -7.01
CA ARG A 73 4.70 -26.58 -7.43
C ARG A 73 4.59 -25.07 -7.59
N VAL A 74 4.67 -24.60 -8.84
CA VAL A 74 4.41 -23.22 -9.20
C VAL A 74 3.06 -22.75 -8.62
N GLY A 75 3.09 -21.66 -7.87
CA GLY A 75 1.92 -21.09 -7.22
C GLY A 75 1.65 -21.62 -5.80
N SER A 76 2.45 -22.55 -5.28
CA SER A 76 2.42 -22.93 -3.87
C SER A 76 2.91 -21.80 -2.95
N LEU A 77 2.69 -21.94 -1.65
CA LEU A 77 3.14 -20.98 -0.66
C LEU A 77 4.67 -20.94 -0.56
N ALA A 78 5.32 -22.11 -0.60
CA ALA A 78 6.77 -22.20 -0.64
C ALA A 78 7.34 -21.58 -1.92
N HIS A 79 6.73 -21.83 -3.07
CA HIS A 79 7.11 -21.21 -4.34
C HIS A 79 6.96 -19.68 -4.31
N PHE A 80 5.88 -19.17 -3.71
CA PHE A 80 5.62 -17.72 -3.60
C PHE A 80 6.76 -17.03 -2.85
N TYR A 81 7.09 -17.51 -1.66
CA TYR A 81 8.13 -16.90 -0.85
C TYR A 81 9.53 -17.09 -1.43
N ALA A 82 9.81 -18.22 -2.08
CA ALA A 82 11.06 -18.43 -2.81
C ALA A 82 11.21 -17.45 -3.99
N GLU A 83 10.16 -17.26 -4.78
CA GLU A 83 10.17 -16.34 -5.93
C GLU A 83 10.27 -14.89 -5.47
N MET A 84 9.40 -14.44 -4.55
CA MET A 84 9.37 -13.06 -4.06
C MET A 84 10.67 -12.65 -3.37
N SER A 85 11.26 -13.54 -2.55
CA SER A 85 12.52 -13.26 -1.85
C SER A 85 13.78 -13.41 -2.70
N ARG A 86 13.63 -13.84 -3.96
CA ARG A 86 14.74 -14.22 -4.85
C ARG A 86 15.65 -15.27 -4.20
N GLY A 87 15.06 -16.20 -3.46
CA GLY A 87 15.75 -17.28 -2.74
C GLY A 87 16.47 -16.87 -1.45
N GLN A 88 16.31 -15.64 -0.97
CA GLN A 88 16.90 -15.19 0.32
C GLN A 88 16.15 -15.72 1.54
N PHE A 89 14.89 -16.10 1.35
CA PHE A 89 14.02 -16.61 2.39
C PHE A 89 13.38 -17.93 1.93
N GLN A 90 13.37 -18.92 2.82
CA GLN A 90 12.81 -20.23 2.55
C GLN A 90 11.68 -20.55 3.52
N LEU A 91 10.45 -20.62 3.01
CA LEU A 91 9.32 -21.17 3.76
C LEU A 91 9.16 -22.64 3.36
N THR A 92 9.33 -23.52 4.34
CA THR A 92 9.05 -24.96 4.20
C THR A 92 7.99 -25.37 5.20
N GLY A 93 7.47 -26.58 5.10
CA GLY A 93 6.54 -27.08 6.11
C GLY A 93 5.92 -28.42 5.75
N GLU A 94 5.07 -28.87 6.67
CA GLU A 94 4.24 -30.07 6.50
C GLU A 94 2.76 -29.70 6.69
N CYS A 95 1.90 -30.30 5.87
CA CYS A 95 0.47 -30.27 6.10
C CYS A 95 0.01 -31.62 6.64
N LEU A 96 -0.62 -31.62 7.82
CA LEU A 96 -1.24 -32.84 8.33
C LEU A 96 -2.34 -33.34 7.40
N SER A 97 -2.45 -34.65 7.24
CA SER A 97 -3.28 -35.27 6.20
C SER A 97 -4.76 -35.41 6.57
N PHE A 98 -5.18 -34.92 7.73
CA PHE A 98 -6.55 -35.08 8.22
C PHE A 98 -7.13 -33.80 8.83
N TRP A 99 -8.45 -33.68 8.75
CA TRP A 99 -9.20 -32.60 9.39
C TRP A 99 -9.34 -32.84 10.88
N TYR A 100 -8.85 -31.88 11.68
CA TYR A 100 -9.15 -31.82 13.10
C TYR A 100 -10.51 -31.17 13.32
N ALA A 101 -11.39 -31.85 14.05
CA ALA A 101 -12.72 -31.33 14.35
C ALA A 101 -12.72 -30.73 15.75
N ALA A 102 -13.28 -29.52 15.88
CA ALA A 102 -13.56 -28.95 17.18
C ALA A 102 -14.43 -29.91 18.01
N THR A 103 -14.13 -30.02 19.31
CA THR A 103 -14.77 -30.96 20.23
C THR A 103 -16.09 -30.43 20.79
N ARG A 104 -16.30 -29.12 20.72
CA ARG A 104 -17.51 -28.40 21.18
C ARG A 104 -18.27 -27.81 19.97
N PRO A 105 -19.54 -27.42 20.15
CA PRO A 105 -20.28 -26.69 19.13
C PRO A 105 -19.67 -25.31 18.83
N VAL A 106 -19.92 -24.78 17.62
CA VAL A 106 -19.38 -23.49 17.12
C VAL A 106 -19.56 -22.32 18.10
N ASN A 107 -20.72 -22.24 18.76
CA ASN A 107 -21.02 -21.17 19.70
C ASN A 107 -20.10 -21.16 20.92
N ALA A 108 -19.45 -22.28 21.28
CA ALA A 108 -18.49 -22.33 22.37
C ALA A 108 -17.15 -21.63 22.04
N TYR A 109 -16.97 -21.19 20.80
CA TYR A 109 -15.78 -20.50 20.29
C TYR A 109 -16.10 -19.12 19.72
N GLN A 110 -17.32 -18.61 19.92
CA GLN A 110 -17.75 -17.29 19.49
C GLN A 110 -18.16 -16.44 20.70
N PRO A 111 -18.03 -15.11 20.64
CA PRO A 111 -18.54 -14.24 21.67
C PRO A 111 -20.07 -14.40 21.84
N PRO A 112 -20.62 -14.27 23.07
CA PRO A 112 -19.92 -14.03 24.33
C PRO A 112 -19.38 -15.29 25.05
N GLU A 113 -19.64 -16.50 24.54
CA GLU A 113 -19.30 -17.75 25.24
C GLU A 113 -17.82 -18.16 25.15
N GLY A 114 -17.13 -17.77 24.08
CA GLY A 114 -15.73 -18.08 23.84
C GLY A 114 -15.10 -17.18 22.77
N ASN A 115 -13.98 -17.61 22.21
CA ASN A 115 -13.28 -16.92 21.12
C ASN A 115 -12.55 -17.93 20.21
N PHE A 116 -12.04 -17.46 19.07
CA PHE A 116 -11.28 -18.33 18.15
C PHE A 116 -9.99 -18.89 18.77
N GLY A 117 -9.40 -18.23 19.77
CA GLY A 117 -8.27 -18.77 20.53
C GLY A 117 -8.62 -20.04 21.30
N ASP A 118 -9.85 -20.14 21.83
CA ASP A 118 -10.36 -21.37 22.43
C ASP A 118 -10.54 -22.49 21.39
N PHE A 119 -10.84 -22.12 20.14
CA PHE A 119 -10.91 -23.07 19.02
C PHE A 119 -9.52 -23.58 18.68
N VAL A 120 -8.55 -22.67 18.52
CA VAL A 120 -7.16 -23.05 18.25
C VAL A 120 -6.60 -23.95 19.36
N ARG A 121 -6.84 -23.64 20.63
CA ARG A 121 -6.39 -24.46 21.76
C ARG A 121 -6.99 -25.87 21.75
N ASP A 122 -8.26 -26.00 21.38
CA ASP A 122 -8.94 -27.29 21.26
C ASP A 122 -8.39 -28.14 20.11
N ILE A 123 -8.07 -27.50 18.98
CA ILE A 123 -7.40 -28.16 17.85
C ILE A 123 -5.97 -28.57 18.24
N LEU A 124 -5.19 -27.66 18.84
CA LEU A 124 -3.82 -27.92 19.28
C LEU A 124 -3.74 -29.07 20.29
N SER A 125 -4.68 -29.17 21.23
CA SER A 125 -4.72 -30.29 22.19
C SER A 125 -4.90 -31.66 21.52
N GLN A 126 -5.54 -31.70 20.34
CA GLN A 126 -5.67 -32.93 19.55
C GLN A 126 -4.41 -33.19 18.72
N VAL A 127 -3.80 -32.14 18.16
CA VAL A 127 -2.54 -32.24 17.40
C VAL A 127 -1.42 -32.76 18.30
N ASP A 128 -1.26 -32.15 19.48
CA ASP A 128 -0.28 -32.51 20.53
C ASP A 128 -0.37 -33.99 20.93
N ALA A 129 -1.58 -34.54 21.01
CA ALA A 129 -1.79 -35.94 21.38
C ALA A 129 -1.29 -36.95 20.32
N GLU A 130 -1.02 -36.50 19.09
CA GLU A 130 -0.69 -37.38 17.95
C GLU A 130 0.64 -37.02 17.27
N ILE A 131 1.08 -35.77 17.35
CA ILE A 131 2.22 -35.21 16.63
C ILE A 131 3.22 -34.64 17.62
N ASP A 132 4.49 -35.07 17.50
CA ASP A 132 5.61 -34.45 18.22
C ASP A 132 5.85 -33.04 17.65
N LEU A 133 5.46 -32.02 18.41
CA LEU A 133 5.62 -30.62 18.06
C LEU A 133 7.08 -30.17 18.03
N GLY A 134 7.99 -30.91 18.66
CA GLY A 134 9.44 -30.65 18.58
C GLY A 134 9.99 -30.82 17.17
N LEU A 135 9.29 -31.50 16.26
CA LEU A 135 9.68 -31.58 14.85
C LEU A 135 9.60 -30.25 14.11
N TYR A 136 8.95 -29.25 14.70
CA TYR A 136 8.69 -27.93 14.11
C TYR A 136 9.34 -26.78 14.90
N ASP A 137 10.31 -27.09 15.77
CA ASP A 137 11.17 -26.14 16.48
C ASP A 137 12.58 -26.28 15.89
N ASN A 138 12.89 -25.56 14.80
CA ASN A 138 14.17 -25.71 14.07
C ASN A 138 14.83 -24.38 13.68
N ASP A 139 14.50 -23.32 14.41
CA ASP A 139 15.04 -21.97 14.21
C ASP A 139 16.50 -21.78 14.69
N GLY A 140 17.10 -22.83 15.25
CA GLY A 140 18.52 -22.94 15.58
C GLY A 140 19.44 -22.93 14.34
N PRO A 141 20.67 -22.40 14.45
CA PRO A 141 21.64 -22.38 13.36
C PRO A 141 21.95 -23.72 12.68
N ASP A 142 21.76 -24.86 13.36
CA ASP A 142 22.02 -26.18 12.79
C ASP A 142 20.87 -26.73 11.92
N GLY A 143 19.67 -26.14 12.01
CA GLY A 143 18.45 -26.52 11.28
C GLY A 143 17.91 -27.91 11.59
N GLN A 144 18.35 -28.53 12.69
CA GLN A 144 17.84 -29.81 13.17
C GLN A 144 16.70 -29.57 14.17
N PRO A 145 15.53 -30.22 14.01
CA PRO A 145 14.43 -29.99 14.95
C PRO A 145 14.74 -30.40 16.39
N ASN A 146 14.34 -29.55 17.35
CA ASN A 146 14.41 -29.74 18.80
C ASN A 146 15.82 -30.17 19.27
N SER A 147 16.81 -29.48 18.72
CA SER A 147 18.24 -29.55 19.01
C SER A 147 18.64 -28.62 20.16
N GLY A 148 19.95 -28.47 20.42
CA GLY A 148 20.45 -27.73 21.58
C GLY A 148 20.44 -26.20 21.41
N ASP A 149 20.26 -25.74 20.19
CA ASP A 149 20.29 -24.33 19.78
C ASP A 149 18.92 -23.76 19.41
N ASP A 150 17.88 -24.60 19.39
CA ASP A 150 16.48 -24.18 19.22
C ASP A 150 15.90 -23.54 20.48
N ASP A 151 14.86 -22.72 20.30
CA ASP A 151 14.31 -21.88 21.35
C ASP A 151 13.19 -22.53 22.19
N GLY A 152 12.77 -23.75 21.82
CA GLY A 152 11.74 -24.52 22.51
C GLY A 152 10.33 -24.19 22.07
N TYR A 153 10.16 -23.52 20.93
CA TYR A 153 8.86 -23.16 20.38
C TYR A 153 8.70 -23.66 18.95
N VAL A 154 7.47 -24.07 18.61
CA VAL A 154 7.11 -24.28 17.21
C VAL A 154 7.37 -22.98 16.43
N ASP A 155 8.14 -23.10 15.35
CA ASP A 155 8.62 -21.97 14.55
C ASP A 155 7.43 -21.16 14.00
N PHE A 156 6.46 -21.87 13.40
CA PHE A 156 5.25 -21.25 12.89
C PHE A 156 4.10 -22.26 12.63
N LEU A 157 2.89 -21.86 12.99
CA LEU A 157 1.66 -22.65 12.77
C LEU A 157 0.70 -21.95 11.82
N PHE A 158 0.17 -22.68 10.84
CA PHE A 158 -1.00 -22.29 10.07
C PHE A 158 -2.22 -23.11 10.50
N VAL A 159 -3.22 -22.45 11.07
CA VAL A 159 -4.53 -23.08 11.33
C VAL A 159 -5.47 -22.75 10.18
N VAL A 160 -5.70 -23.73 9.31
CA VAL A 160 -6.53 -23.56 8.12
C VAL A 160 -7.95 -24.02 8.42
N THR A 161 -8.89 -23.10 8.56
CA THR A 161 -10.30 -23.43 8.83
C THR A 161 -11.07 -23.72 7.56
N ARG A 162 -12.05 -24.62 7.64
CA ARG A 162 -12.99 -24.87 6.55
C ARG A 162 -13.93 -23.67 6.32
N SER A 163 -14.38 -23.06 7.40
CA SER A 163 -15.25 -21.89 7.41
C SER A 163 -14.82 -20.93 8.52
N ALA A 164 -15.15 -19.65 8.33
CA ALA A 164 -15.09 -18.61 9.35
C ALA A 164 -16.51 -18.02 9.43
N PRO A 165 -17.37 -18.50 10.34
CA PRO A 165 -18.71 -17.93 10.49
C PRO A 165 -18.63 -16.50 11.05
N PRO A 166 -19.66 -15.66 10.84
CA PRO A 166 -19.67 -14.28 11.33
C PRO A 166 -19.36 -14.22 12.83
N ASP A 167 -18.59 -13.21 13.25
CA ASP A 167 -18.12 -12.99 14.62
C ASP A 167 -17.20 -14.10 15.20
N PHE A 168 -16.72 -15.04 14.38
CA PHE A 168 -15.74 -16.04 14.85
C PHE A 168 -14.36 -15.42 15.10
N ILE A 169 -13.86 -14.66 14.13
CA ILE A 169 -12.62 -13.88 14.25
C ILE A 169 -13.00 -12.46 14.67
N TYR A 170 -13.59 -11.71 13.75
CA TYR A 170 -14.20 -10.40 13.90
C TYR A 170 -15.11 -10.17 12.69
N ASP A 171 -16.35 -9.74 12.89
CA ASP A 171 -17.34 -9.51 11.83
C ASP A 171 -17.32 -10.61 10.73
N GLU A 172 -17.05 -10.28 9.47
CA GLU A 172 -16.98 -11.23 8.34
C GLU A 172 -15.53 -11.63 7.98
N ALA A 173 -14.55 -11.39 8.85
CA ALA A 173 -13.14 -11.68 8.58
C ALA A 173 -12.89 -13.18 8.33
N THR A 174 -12.07 -13.48 7.32
CA THR A 174 -11.74 -14.85 6.90
C THR A 174 -10.30 -15.27 7.23
N GLY A 175 -9.51 -14.37 7.81
CA GLY A 175 -8.12 -14.58 8.21
C GLY A 175 -7.69 -13.59 9.29
N ILE A 176 -6.67 -13.95 10.07
CA ILE A 176 -6.03 -13.09 11.05
C ILE A 176 -4.59 -13.55 11.32
N ALA A 177 -3.70 -12.57 11.50
CA ALA A 177 -2.30 -12.76 11.81
C ALA A 177 -2.05 -13.14 13.29
N ALA A 178 -2.87 -14.01 13.85
CA ALA A 178 -2.87 -14.41 15.25
C ALA A 178 -3.48 -15.80 15.45
N LEU A 179 -3.16 -16.45 16.57
CA LEU A 179 -3.78 -17.71 16.99
C LEU A 179 -4.89 -17.51 18.04
N GLY A 180 -5.06 -16.30 18.57
CA GLY A 180 -6.01 -15.98 19.64
C GLY A 180 -5.55 -16.45 21.02
N LEU A 181 -4.30 -16.91 21.15
CA LEU A 181 -3.77 -17.49 22.37
C LEU A 181 -3.36 -16.37 23.35
N GLY A 182 -4.08 -16.26 24.47
CA GLY A 182 -3.73 -15.32 25.55
C GLY A 182 -2.50 -15.72 26.39
N GLU A 183 -2.12 -17.00 26.34
CA GLU A 183 -0.91 -17.55 26.96
C GLU A 183 -0.38 -18.72 26.11
N ASP A 184 0.93 -18.99 26.23
CA ASP A 184 1.59 -20.04 25.46
C ASP A 184 0.85 -21.37 25.62
N PHE A 185 0.66 -22.09 24.52
CA PHE A 185 0.23 -23.48 24.58
C PHE A 185 1.44 -24.35 24.93
N ALA A 186 1.35 -25.11 26.02
CA ALA A 186 2.41 -26.03 26.43
C ALA A 186 2.05 -27.45 25.98
N SER A 187 2.91 -28.04 25.14
CA SER A 187 2.84 -29.45 24.72
C SER A 187 3.21 -30.41 25.84
N ASP A 188 3.07 -31.71 25.60
CA ASP A 188 3.72 -32.76 26.39
C ASP A 188 5.06 -33.25 25.82
N ASP A 189 5.52 -32.67 24.70
CA ASP A 189 6.81 -32.93 24.06
C ASP A 189 7.97 -32.24 24.78
N ILE A 190 9.06 -32.99 25.00
CA ILE A 190 10.22 -32.49 25.74
C ILE A 190 11.10 -31.62 24.85
N ALA A 191 11.32 -30.36 25.25
CA ALA A 191 12.29 -29.48 24.62
C ALA A 191 13.73 -29.86 25.02
N SER A 192 14.65 -29.86 24.07
CA SER A 192 16.07 -30.18 24.26
C SER A 192 16.78 -29.19 25.20
N GLY A 193 16.39 -27.90 25.15
CA GLY A 193 16.81 -26.87 26.11
C GLY A 193 16.29 -27.07 27.55
N GLY A 194 15.43 -28.07 27.76
CA GLY A 194 14.76 -28.38 29.02
C GLY A 194 13.39 -27.73 29.16
N GLY A 195 12.43 -28.46 29.71
CA GLY A 195 11.02 -28.06 29.75
C GLY A 195 10.21 -28.82 28.71
N VAL A 196 9.26 -28.14 28.08
CA VAL A 196 8.40 -28.67 27.02
C VAL A 196 8.37 -27.71 25.84
N VAL A 197 8.13 -28.24 24.63
CA VAL A 197 7.92 -27.44 23.42
C VAL A 197 6.63 -26.63 23.56
N ARG A 198 6.56 -25.44 22.98
CA ARG A 198 5.42 -24.54 23.11
C ARG A 198 4.97 -23.93 21.80
N VAL A 199 3.72 -23.48 21.74
CA VAL A 199 3.24 -22.56 20.70
C VAL A 199 3.05 -21.18 21.32
N ARG A 200 3.68 -20.16 20.73
CA ARG A 200 3.72 -18.79 21.28
C ARG A 200 2.32 -18.17 21.33
N ALA A 201 2.03 -17.50 22.46
CA ALA A 201 0.88 -16.60 22.59
C ALA A 201 1.00 -15.39 21.66
N ASP A 202 -0.13 -14.73 21.35
CA ASP A 202 -0.11 -13.57 20.46
C ASP A 202 0.64 -12.37 21.08
N GLY A 203 0.63 -12.25 22.41
CA GLY A 203 1.37 -11.22 23.15
C GLY A 203 2.85 -11.52 23.38
N HIS A 204 3.40 -12.59 22.79
CA HIS A 204 4.77 -13.00 23.04
C HIS A 204 5.79 -12.01 22.43
N ARG A 205 6.86 -11.73 23.16
CA ARG A 205 7.86 -10.69 22.79
C ARG A 205 8.61 -10.95 21.49
N GLN A 206 8.67 -12.21 21.05
CA GLN A 206 9.33 -12.64 19.81
C GLN A 206 8.35 -12.75 18.63
N GLY A 207 7.09 -12.34 18.80
CA GLY A 207 6.05 -12.44 17.79
C GLY A 207 5.04 -13.55 18.05
N VAL A 208 4.01 -13.59 17.21
CA VAL A 208 2.94 -14.60 17.24
C VAL A 208 3.47 -15.99 16.85
N GLY A 209 2.84 -17.04 17.36
CA GLY A 209 3.22 -18.43 17.06
C GLY A 209 2.62 -18.98 15.76
N GLY A 210 1.75 -18.21 15.11
CA GLY A 210 1.04 -18.67 13.94
C GLY A 210 -0.13 -17.76 13.57
N VAL A 211 -0.92 -18.24 12.62
CA VAL A 211 -2.04 -17.51 12.02
C VAL A 211 -3.23 -18.44 11.80
N LEU A 212 -4.42 -17.85 11.71
CA LEU A 212 -5.66 -18.57 11.43
C LEU A 212 -6.33 -17.98 10.19
N GLN A 213 -6.73 -18.84 9.25
CA GLN A 213 -7.37 -18.40 8.01
C GLN A 213 -8.22 -19.49 7.37
N GLN A 214 -9.24 -19.07 6.62
CA GLN A 214 -10.05 -19.97 5.83
C GLN A 214 -9.28 -20.47 4.59
N GLY A 215 -9.40 -21.76 4.25
CA GLY A 215 -8.77 -22.34 3.07
C GLY A 215 -9.60 -23.46 2.43
N HIS A 216 -10.52 -23.09 1.53
CA HIS A 216 -11.44 -24.04 0.89
C HIS A 216 -11.02 -24.49 -0.52
N THR A 217 -10.16 -23.74 -1.20
CA THR A 217 -9.46 -24.14 -2.43
C THR A 217 -7.96 -23.89 -2.28
N PHE A 218 -7.15 -24.42 -3.20
CA PHE A 218 -5.71 -24.21 -3.20
C PHE A 218 -5.35 -22.72 -3.26
N GLU A 219 -5.97 -21.98 -4.17
CA GLU A 219 -5.67 -20.56 -4.40
C GLU A 219 -6.08 -19.69 -3.21
N VAL A 220 -7.23 -19.97 -2.59
CA VAL A 220 -7.68 -19.25 -1.39
C VAL A 220 -6.77 -19.57 -0.21
N ALA A 221 -6.44 -20.84 0.00
CA ALA A 221 -5.54 -21.24 1.09
C ALA A 221 -4.16 -20.59 0.93
N VAL A 222 -3.52 -20.72 -0.24
CA VAL A 222 -2.20 -20.12 -0.49
C VAL A 222 -2.26 -18.60 -0.43
N GLY A 223 -3.26 -17.97 -1.02
CA GLY A 223 -3.42 -16.51 -1.01
C GLY A 223 -3.52 -15.95 0.40
N SER A 224 -4.44 -16.48 1.22
CA SER A 224 -4.60 -16.06 2.61
C SER A 224 -3.37 -16.40 3.45
N MET A 225 -2.84 -17.62 3.36
CA MET A 225 -1.61 -17.99 4.08
C MET A 225 -0.43 -17.06 3.74
N ALA A 226 -0.29 -16.69 2.46
CA ALA A 226 0.78 -15.81 2.01
C ALA A 226 0.62 -14.39 2.57
N HIS A 227 -0.62 -13.86 2.61
CA HIS A 227 -0.94 -12.58 3.22
C HIS A 227 -0.63 -12.57 4.72
N GLU A 228 -1.17 -13.55 5.46
CA GLU A 228 -1.00 -13.63 6.92
C GLU A 228 0.47 -13.81 7.32
N PHE A 229 1.22 -14.61 6.55
CA PHE A 229 2.66 -14.75 6.77
C PHE A 229 3.43 -13.46 6.47
N GLY A 230 2.91 -12.57 5.61
CA GLY A 230 3.45 -11.24 5.38
C GLY A 230 3.47 -10.38 6.65
N HIS A 231 2.44 -10.49 7.50
CA HIS A 231 2.40 -9.85 8.81
C HIS A 231 3.43 -10.42 9.77
N PHE A 232 3.66 -11.74 9.75
CA PHE A 232 4.75 -12.36 10.51
C PHE A 232 6.13 -11.79 10.09
N LEU A 233 6.30 -11.45 8.82
CA LEU A 233 7.50 -10.75 8.32
C LEU A 233 7.50 -9.24 8.60
N GLY A 234 6.49 -8.70 9.28
CA GLY A 234 6.40 -7.31 9.72
C GLY A 234 5.93 -6.32 8.65
N LEU A 235 5.12 -6.78 7.70
CA LEU A 235 4.35 -5.93 6.80
C LEU A 235 2.98 -5.60 7.42
N PRO A 236 2.49 -4.35 7.31
CA PRO A 236 1.12 -3.99 7.68
C PRO A 236 0.16 -4.31 6.52
N ASP A 237 -1.14 -4.25 6.81
CA ASP A 237 -2.17 -4.11 5.79
C ASP A 237 -2.03 -2.79 5.03
N LEU A 238 -2.31 -2.85 3.73
CA LEU A 238 -2.24 -1.74 2.79
C LEU A 238 -3.58 -1.51 2.06
N TYR A 239 -4.64 -2.22 2.44
CA TYR A 239 -6.02 -1.83 2.19
C TYR A 239 -6.55 -0.98 3.35
N ASP A 240 -7.67 -0.29 3.16
CA ASP A 240 -8.28 0.52 4.21
C ASP A 240 -9.06 -0.37 5.20
N LEU A 241 -8.77 -0.20 6.49
CA LEU A 241 -9.42 -0.89 7.61
C LEU A 241 -10.28 0.07 8.45
N ALA A 242 -10.30 1.37 8.14
CA ALA A 242 -11.03 2.38 8.91
C ALA A 242 -12.52 2.05 8.98
N TYR A 243 -13.09 1.50 7.92
CA TYR A 243 -14.49 1.06 7.87
C TYR A 243 -14.85 0.06 8.99
N ASP A 244 -13.92 -0.82 9.35
CA ASP A 244 -14.13 -1.85 10.38
C ASP A 244 -13.85 -1.33 11.80
N GLU A 245 -13.06 -0.26 11.91
CA GLU A 245 -12.61 0.33 13.18
C GLU A 245 -13.48 1.51 13.65
N GLU A 246 -14.15 2.22 12.73
CA GLU A 246 -14.90 3.44 13.01
C GLU A 246 -16.41 3.27 12.69
N ASP A 247 -17.23 3.14 13.74
CA ASP A 247 -18.70 3.00 13.65
C ASP A 247 -19.43 4.17 12.92
N GLU A 248 -18.74 5.25 12.53
CA GLU A 248 -19.34 6.50 12.02
C GLU A 248 -18.79 6.98 10.65
N SER A 249 -17.85 6.30 10.01
CA SER A 249 -17.31 6.69 8.69
C SER A 249 -18.29 6.35 7.55
N GLY A 250 -18.59 7.34 6.70
CA GLY A 250 -19.40 7.14 5.50
C GLY A 250 -18.64 6.39 4.40
N PRO A 251 -19.33 5.88 3.35
CA PRO A 251 -18.66 5.18 2.25
C PRO A 251 -17.64 6.03 1.49
N GLU A 252 -17.67 7.36 1.66
CA GLU A 252 -16.65 8.27 1.15
C GLU A 252 -15.34 8.27 1.94
N GLU A 253 -15.27 7.61 3.10
CA GLU A 253 -14.05 7.45 3.90
C GLU A 253 -13.49 6.02 3.83
N ASP A 254 -14.08 5.18 2.99
CA ASP A 254 -13.61 3.84 2.65
C ASP A 254 -12.84 3.88 1.33
N SER A 255 -11.89 2.96 1.14
CA SER A 255 -11.10 2.85 -0.09
C SER A 255 -10.50 1.47 -0.29
N ALA A 256 -10.01 1.21 -1.49
CA ALA A 256 -9.30 -0.03 -1.80
C ALA A 256 -7.87 -0.07 -1.21
N GLY A 257 -7.37 1.04 -0.64
CA GLY A 257 -5.95 1.28 -0.45
C GLY A 257 -5.16 0.98 -1.72
N ILE A 258 -4.18 0.08 -1.67
CA ILE A 258 -3.41 -0.31 -2.87
C ILE A 258 -4.13 -1.28 -3.82
N GLY A 259 -5.38 -1.67 -3.53
CA GLY A 259 -6.17 -2.57 -4.36
C GLY A 259 -5.51 -3.95 -4.59
N TYR A 260 -5.72 -4.52 -5.77
CA TYR A 260 -5.14 -5.79 -6.20
C TYR A 260 -3.63 -5.70 -6.51
N TRP A 261 -3.03 -4.51 -6.48
CA TRP A 261 -1.64 -4.32 -6.90
C TRP A 261 -0.60 -4.90 -5.95
N GLY A 262 -0.97 -5.26 -4.72
CA GLY A 262 -0.10 -5.95 -3.78
C GLY A 262 -0.84 -6.94 -2.90
N ILE A 263 -0.16 -8.01 -2.49
CA ILE A 263 -0.75 -9.02 -1.59
C ILE A 263 -1.15 -8.48 -0.21
N MET A 264 -0.49 -7.43 0.28
CA MET A 264 -0.86 -6.74 1.53
C MET A 264 -2.03 -5.77 1.35
N GLY A 265 -2.46 -5.53 0.11
CA GLY A 265 -3.78 -4.95 -0.18
C GLY A 265 -4.77 -6.10 -0.37
N HIS A 266 -5.47 -6.08 -1.49
CA HIS A 266 -6.43 -7.12 -1.85
C HIS A 266 -5.84 -8.21 -2.77
N GLY A 267 -4.54 -8.17 -3.04
CA GLY A 267 -3.86 -9.06 -3.99
C GLY A 267 -3.84 -10.54 -3.60
N ASN A 268 -4.10 -10.90 -2.34
CA ASN A 268 -4.23 -12.31 -1.90
C ASN A 268 -5.32 -13.07 -2.67
N ARG A 269 -6.36 -12.37 -3.11
CA ARG A 269 -7.48 -12.87 -3.91
C ARG A 269 -7.17 -13.05 -5.40
N GLY A 270 -6.11 -12.38 -5.85
CA GLY A 270 -5.75 -12.28 -7.26
C GLY A 270 -6.70 -11.39 -8.07
N TRP A 271 -6.28 -11.04 -9.28
CA TRP A 271 -7.07 -10.19 -10.16
C TRP A 271 -8.47 -10.76 -10.44
N ASN A 272 -9.51 -9.95 -10.21
CA ASN A 272 -10.93 -10.32 -10.38
C ASN A 272 -11.35 -11.56 -9.58
N GLU A 273 -10.75 -11.80 -8.41
CA GLU A 273 -11.03 -12.99 -7.58
C GLU A 273 -10.68 -14.32 -8.30
N ARG A 274 -9.78 -14.27 -9.30
CA ARG A 274 -9.42 -15.43 -10.15
C ARG A 274 -8.03 -15.95 -9.84
N GLY A 275 -7.90 -16.56 -8.67
CA GLY A 275 -6.76 -17.37 -8.30
C GLY A 275 -5.52 -16.55 -8.00
N GLY A 276 -5.50 -15.91 -6.83
CA GLY A 276 -4.30 -15.27 -6.27
C GLY A 276 -3.20 -16.27 -5.87
N PRO A 277 -2.14 -15.79 -5.21
CA PRO A 277 -1.89 -14.39 -4.90
C PRO A 277 -1.33 -13.59 -6.11
N ASN A 278 -1.48 -12.27 -6.04
CA ASN A 278 -0.65 -11.29 -6.75
C ASN A 278 0.66 -11.05 -5.95
N PRO A 279 1.72 -10.50 -6.54
CA PRO A 279 3.00 -10.34 -5.84
C PRO A 279 2.96 -9.22 -4.78
N PHE A 280 4.02 -9.10 -3.99
CA PHE A 280 4.27 -7.90 -3.19
C PHE A 280 4.50 -6.68 -4.08
N CYS A 281 4.03 -5.50 -3.66
CA CYS A 281 4.38 -4.24 -4.30
C CYS A 281 5.83 -3.82 -3.99
N ALA A 282 6.37 -2.86 -4.75
CA ALA A 282 7.73 -2.34 -4.57
C ALA A 282 8.06 -1.98 -3.11
N TRP A 283 7.11 -1.35 -2.40
CA TRP A 283 7.31 -0.95 -1.00
C TRP A 283 7.47 -2.15 -0.07
N SER A 284 6.62 -3.16 -0.21
CA SER A 284 6.69 -4.39 0.58
C SER A 284 7.99 -5.16 0.31
N LEU A 285 8.38 -5.29 -0.96
CA LEU A 285 9.67 -5.89 -1.33
C LEU A 285 10.84 -5.11 -0.72
N ARG A 286 10.84 -3.78 -0.82
CA ARG A 286 11.86 -2.92 -0.19
C ARG A 286 11.95 -3.14 1.31
N ARG A 287 10.81 -3.18 2.01
CA ARG A 287 10.74 -3.35 3.47
C ARG A 287 11.27 -4.71 3.93
N LEU A 288 11.14 -5.73 3.07
CA LEU A 288 11.67 -7.07 3.32
C LEU A 288 13.13 -7.24 2.86
N GLY A 289 13.67 -6.31 2.07
CA GLY A 289 15.01 -6.44 1.49
C GLY A 289 15.05 -7.27 0.20
N TRP A 290 13.92 -7.40 -0.48
CA TRP A 290 13.69 -8.32 -1.60
C TRP A 290 13.61 -7.64 -2.98
N LEU A 291 13.97 -6.35 -3.07
CA LEU A 291 14.25 -5.73 -4.37
C LEU A 291 15.63 -6.20 -4.89
N GLY A 292 15.66 -7.40 -5.45
CA GLY A 292 16.90 -8.15 -5.67
C GLY A 292 17.43 -8.74 -4.37
N ILE A 293 18.73 -9.03 -4.31
CA ILE A 293 19.39 -9.47 -3.08
C ILE A 293 19.71 -8.25 -2.22
N ASP A 294 19.25 -8.22 -0.97
CA ASP A 294 19.48 -7.12 -0.02
C ASP A 294 19.14 -5.71 -0.56
N ASN A 295 18.04 -5.60 -1.31
CA ASN A 295 17.64 -4.37 -2.01
C ASN A 295 18.67 -3.83 -3.02
N GLU A 296 19.56 -4.65 -3.58
CA GLU A 296 20.57 -4.19 -4.55
C GLU A 296 19.96 -3.56 -5.83
N GLN A 297 18.68 -3.81 -6.12
CA GLN A 297 17.95 -3.22 -7.26
C GLN A 297 17.28 -1.88 -6.92
N LEU A 298 17.29 -1.45 -5.66
CA LEU A 298 16.79 -0.14 -5.26
C LEU A 298 17.82 0.95 -5.62
N VAL A 299 17.41 1.94 -6.40
CA VAL A 299 18.22 3.12 -6.73
C VAL A 299 17.62 4.35 -6.06
N VAL A 300 18.26 4.84 -5.00
CA VAL A 300 17.91 6.14 -4.40
C VAL A 300 18.55 7.24 -5.24
N MET A 301 17.72 8.03 -5.91
CA MET A 301 18.20 9.10 -6.77
C MET A 301 18.77 10.27 -5.96
N GLY A 302 19.88 10.84 -6.44
CA GLY A 302 20.46 12.09 -5.94
C GLY A 302 20.57 13.19 -7.01
N GLU A 303 20.22 12.88 -8.25
CA GLU A 303 20.26 13.78 -9.40
C GLU A 303 19.21 13.36 -10.44
N ASP A 304 18.97 14.24 -11.41
CA ASP A 304 18.07 13.97 -12.52
C ASP A 304 18.64 12.89 -13.45
N LEU A 305 17.78 12.01 -13.96
CA LEU A 305 18.12 10.96 -14.91
C LEU A 305 17.26 11.09 -16.17
N ASP A 306 17.88 11.00 -17.34
CA ASP A 306 17.22 11.03 -18.64
C ASP A 306 17.26 9.66 -19.31
N GLU A 307 16.19 9.32 -20.05
CA GLU A 307 16.07 8.07 -20.82
C GLU A 307 16.38 6.81 -19.99
N VAL A 308 15.93 6.78 -18.74
CA VAL A 308 16.06 5.65 -17.82
C VAL A 308 15.35 4.45 -18.41
N VAL A 309 16.03 3.32 -18.45
CA VAL A 309 15.50 2.05 -18.95
C VAL A 309 15.03 1.22 -17.77
N PHE A 310 13.74 0.90 -17.77
CA PHE A 310 13.11 0.02 -16.80
C PHE A 310 12.96 -1.37 -17.40
N GLU A 311 13.66 -2.32 -16.79
CA GLU A 311 13.38 -3.75 -16.96
C GLU A 311 12.35 -4.17 -15.92
N ASP A 312 11.69 -5.32 -16.14
CA ASP A 312 10.69 -5.83 -15.21
C ASP A 312 11.32 -6.11 -13.84
N VAL A 313 10.68 -5.64 -12.77
CA VAL A 313 11.10 -5.88 -11.38
C VAL A 313 11.25 -7.37 -11.06
N ASN A 314 10.49 -8.23 -11.75
CA ASN A 314 10.59 -9.69 -11.60
C ASN A 314 11.71 -10.34 -12.43
N ALA A 315 12.36 -9.59 -13.32
CA ALA A 315 13.51 -10.04 -14.12
C ALA A 315 14.81 -9.27 -13.81
N GLY A 316 14.93 -8.74 -12.59
CA GLY A 316 16.11 -8.01 -12.14
C GLY A 316 16.10 -6.51 -12.41
N GLY A 317 14.95 -5.98 -12.82
CA GLY A 317 14.74 -4.56 -13.05
C GLY A 317 14.91 -3.73 -11.78
N LYS A 318 15.43 -2.52 -11.97
CA LYS A 318 15.63 -1.55 -10.88
C LYS A 318 14.33 -0.85 -10.52
N VAL A 319 14.19 -0.56 -9.23
CA VAL A 319 13.16 0.35 -8.70
C VAL A 319 13.85 1.66 -8.31
N TYR A 320 13.33 2.78 -8.80
CA TYR A 320 13.91 4.09 -8.56
C TYR A 320 13.13 4.81 -7.47
N GLN A 321 13.83 5.26 -6.43
CA GLN A 321 13.28 6.08 -5.36
C GLN A 321 13.55 7.55 -5.66
N LEU A 322 12.50 8.37 -5.75
CA LEU A 322 12.57 9.82 -5.95
C LEU A 322 12.20 10.54 -4.64
N PRO A 323 13.18 11.01 -3.86
CA PRO A 323 12.90 11.70 -2.58
C PRO A 323 12.19 13.03 -2.77
N ILE A 324 11.29 13.37 -1.85
CA ILE A 324 10.61 14.67 -1.77
C ILE A 324 11.01 15.36 -0.47
N GLY A 325 11.32 16.66 -0.53
CA GLY A 325 11.65 17.46 0.65
C GLY A 325 12.81 16.88 1.47
N GLU A 326 12.58 16.64 2.76
CA GLU A 326 13.55 16.03 3.68
C GLU A 326 13.68 14.49 3.55
N GLY A 327 12.92 13.87 2.64
CA GLY A 327 13.01 12.45 2.31
C GLY A 327 12.12 11.51 3.12
N SER A 328 11.28 12.05 4.04
CA SER A 328 10.23 11.26 4.71
C SER A 328 9.07 10.90 3.78
N GLU A 329 8.96 11.60 2.66
CA GLU A 329 8.03 11.30 1.57
C GLU A 329 8.84 11.07 0.29
N TYR A 330 8.45 10.10 -0.51
CA TYR A 330 9.14 9.77 -1.76
C TYR A 330 8.25 8.96 -2.70
N PHE A 331 8.63 8.92 -3.98
CA PHE A 331 8.04 7.98 -4.93
C PHE A 331 8.92 6.75 -5.14
N LEU A 332 8.33 5.58 -5.37
CA LEU A 332 9.00 4.42 -5.96
C LEU A 332 8.43 4.18 -7.36
N VAL A 333 9.31 4.10 -8.36
CA VAL A 333 8.92 3.82 -9.75
C VAL A 333 9.43 2.44 -10.14
N GLU A 334 8.53 1.55 -10.52
CA GLU A 334 8.83 0.19 -10.97
C GLU A 334 8.13 -0.13 -12.29
N TYR A 335 8.68 -1.07 -13.06
CA TYR A 335 8.02 -1.61 -14.25
C TYR A 335 7.58 -3.04 -13.99
N ARG A 336 6.30 -3.34 -14.28
CA ARG A 336 5.72 -4.68 -14.16
C ARG A 336 5.22 -5.17 -15.50
N ARG A 337 5.44 -6.46 -15.77
CA ARG A 337 4.91 -7.16 -16.96
C ARG A 337 4.52 -8.60 -16.64
N ARG A 338 3.66 -9.19 -17.47
CA ARG A 338 3.15 -10.56 -17.27
C ARG A 338 4.19 -11.65 -17.50
N GLY A 339 5.25 -11.33 -18.25
CA GLY A 339 6.10 -12.33 -18.89
C GLY A 339 7.15 -13.03 -18.02
N ASN A 340 7.48 -12.54 -16.82
CA ASN A 340 8.61 -13.08 -16.04
C ASN A 340 8.26 -13.63 -14.66
N SER A 341 7.02 -13.51 -14.20
CA SER A 341 6.58 -14.04 -12.91
C SER A 341 5.26 -14.76 -13.07
N TYR A 342 5.11 -15.90 -12.39
CA TYR A 342 3.83 -16.58 -12.31
C TYR A 342 2.77 -15.69 -11.67
N TYR A 343 3.15 -14.87 -10.68
CA TYR A 343 2.24 -14.01 -9.92
C TYR A 343 1.76 -12.79 -10.71
N GLU A 344 2.35 -12.52 -11.88
CA GLU A 344 1.94 -11.47 -12.81
C GLU A 344 1.09 -11.97 -13.98
N ARG A 345 0.80 -13.28 -14.07
CA ARG A 345 0.12 -13.90 -15.22
C ARG A 345 -1.22 -13.27 -15.60
N ASN A 346 -1.90 -12.66 -14.62
CA ASN A 346 -3.22 -12.05 -14.76
C ASN A 346 -3.21 -10.52 -14.65
N LEU A 347 -2.03 -9.86 -14.73
CA LEU A 347 -1.92 -8.41 -14.67
C LEU A 347 -2.89 -7.75 -15.69
N PRO A 348 -3.61 -6.66 -15.37
CA PRO A 348 -4.59 -6.08 -16.27
C PRO A 348 -3.93 -5.32 -17.44
N ALA A 349 -2.77 -4.72 -17.22
CA ALA A 349 -1.91 -4.09 -18.23
C ALA A 349 -0.43 -4.27 -17.89
N GLU A 350 0.48 -3.74 -18.72
CA GLU A 350 1.93 -3.70 -18.43
C GLU A 350 2.40 -2.25 -18.53
N GLY A 351 3.20 -1.78 -17.59
CA GLY A 351 3.64 -0.38 -17.54
C GLY A 351 4.27 0.01 -16.22
N LEU A 352 4.53 1.31 -16.04
CA LEU A 352 5.11 1.81 -14.80
C LEU A 352 4.03 1.96 -13.72
N LEU A 353 4.34 1.47 -12.53
CA LEU A 353 3.64 1.89 -11.31
C LEU A 353 4.47 2.95 -10.61
N ILE A 354 3.79 3.98 -10.10
CA ILE A 354 4.39 5.05 -9.30
C ILE A 354 3.73 4.98 -7.92
N TRP A 355 4.49 4.57 -6.92
CA TRP A 355 4.02 4.47 -5.55
C TRP A 355 4.40 5.72 -4.77
N ARG A 356 3.45 6.42 -4.16
CA ARG A 356 3.72 7.49 -3.19
C ARG A 356 3.85 6.89 -1.79
N ILE A 357 4.96 7.17 -1.12
CA ILE A 357 5.22 6.68 0.24
C ILE A 357 5.36 7.83 1.21
N ASP A 358 4.68 7.76 2.36
CA ASP A 358 4.87 8.65 3.50
C ASP A 358 5.29 7.86 4.74
N ASP A 359 6.57 7.93 5.10
CA ASP A 359 7.11 7.19 6.25
C ASP A 359 6.72 7.78 7.60
N ARG A 360 6.04 8.93 7.64
CA ARG A 360 5.44 9.50 8.86
C ARG A 360 4.15 8.76 9.26
N ARG A 361 3.53 8.06 8.31
CA ARG A 361 2.31 7.28 8.51
C ARG A 361 2.62 5.86 8.94
N THR A 362 1.73 5.28 9.73
CA THR A 362 1.85 3.93 10.31
C THR A 362 1.15 2.87 9.48
N ASN A 363 -0.01 3.18 8.88
CA ASN A 363 -0.86 2.27 8.11
C ASN A 363 -1.59 3.03 6.96
N ASN A 364 -2.53 2.37 6.31
CA ASN A 364 -3.38 2.91 5.24
C ASN A 364 -4.83 3.18 5.69
N ASN A 365 -5.10 3.28 7.00
CA ASN A 365 -6.45 3.46 7.55
C ASN A 365 -6.92 4.94 7.55
N ASP A 366 -6.27 5.80 6.77
CA ASP A 366 -6.67 7.21 6.61
C ASP A 366 -6.54 7.50 5.13
N GLU A 367 -7.65 7.38 4.41
CA GLU A 367 -7.71 7.58 2.96
C GLU A 367 -7.19 8.95 2.52
N ARG A 368 -7.24 9.97 3.38
CA ARG A 368 -6.70 11.30 3.07
C ARG A 368 -5.19 11.39 3.30
N ALA A 369 -4.58 10.32 3.79
CA ALA A 369 -3.26 10.34 4.41
C ALA A 369 -2.59 8.96 4.49
N LEU A 370 -2.64 8.22 3.39
CA LEU A 370 -2.08 6.87 3.23
C LEU A 370 -0.56 6.81 3.46
N LYS A 371 -0.10 5.66 4.00
CA LYS A 371 1.33 5.33 4.09
C LYS A 371 1.91 4.91 2.76
N VAL A 372 1.20 4.05 2.03
CA VAL A 372 1.57 3.53 0.71
C VAL A 372 0.38 3.74 -0.20
N ASP A 373 0.59 4.51 -1.25
CA ASP A 373 -0.45 4.90 -2.18
C ASP A 373 0.02 4.64 -3.61
N LEU A 374 -0.89 4.17 -4.47
CA LEU A 374 -0.61 4.03 -5.90
C LEU A 374 -1.09 5.29 -6.61
N VAL A 375 -0.17 6.00 -7.26
CA VAL A 375 -0.54 7.12 -8.12
C VAL A 375 -1.18 6.55 -9.39
N CYS A 376 -2.51 6.48 -9.44
CA CYS A 376 -3.23 5.94 -10.58
C CYS A 376 -3.12 6.86 -11.80
N ALA A 377 -2.68 6.30 -12.92
CA ALA A 377 -2.36 7.04 -14.13
C ALA A 377 -3.58 7.66 -14.84
N ASP A 378 -4.77 7.15 -14.53
CA ASP A 378 -6.04 7.57 -15.10
C ASP A 378 -6.63 8.84 -14.49
N GLY A 379 -6.06 9.31 -13.39
CA GLY A 379 -6.25 10.67 -12.91
C GLY A 379 -7.15 10.80 -11.71
N LEU A 380 -7.07 11.99 -11.10
CA LEU A 380 -7.83 12.35 -9.91
C LEU A 380 -9.02 13.23 -10.28
N TYR A 381 -10.17 12.93 -9.70
CA TYR A 381 -11.46 13.53 -10.01
C TYR A 381 -12.24 13.86 -8.74
N ILE A 382 -13.17 14.81 -8.85
CA ILE A 382 -14.06 15.20 -7.74
C ILE A 382 -15.29 14.28 -7.68
N ASP A 383 -15.78 13.87 -8.86
CA ASP A 383 -17.11 13.32 -9.02
C ASP A 383 -17.16 11.79 -9.11
N ALA A 384 -16.23 11.16 -9.82
CA ALA A 384 -16.12 9.71 -9.98
C ALA A 384 -14.76 9.34 -10.56
N GLY A 385 -14.31 8.10 -10.38
CA GLY A 385 -13.11 7.57 -11.01
C GLY A 385 -13.23 7.47 -12.53
N TYR A 386 -12.12 7.20 -13.20
CA TYR A 386 -12.07 7.01 -14.64
C TYR A 386 -12.95 5.81 -15.09
N PRO A 387 -13.59 5.86 -16.28
CA PRO A 387 -13.70 6.99 -17.19
C PRO A 387 -14.92 7.88 -16.90
N GLN A 388 -15.60 7.68 -15.77
CA GLN A 388 -16.85 8.40 -15.46
C GLN A 388 -16.58 9.81 -14.94
N GLY A 389 -15.43 10.04 -14.29
CA GLY A 389 -14.99 11.35 -13.82
C GLY A 389 -14.96 12.40 -14.91
N THR A 390 -15.58 13.54 -14.65
CA THR A 390 -15.65 14.66 -15.60
C THR A 390 -14.95 15.92 -15.10
N GLN A 391 -14.71 16.01 -13.79
CA GLN A 391 -14.12 17.19 -13.16
C GLN A 391 -12.81 16.81 -12.48
N ALA A 392 -11.70 17.00 -13.22
CA ALA A 392 -10.37 16.71 -12.71
C ALA A 392 -10.00 17.62 -11.53
N LEU A 393 -9.45 17.02 -10.48
CA LEU A 393 -8.82 17.72 -9.37
C LEU A 393 -7.49 17.04 -9.07
N ALA A 394 -6.47 17.46 -9.83
CA ALA A 394 -5.16 16.82 -9.84
C ALA A 394 -4.40 16.82 -8.49
N VAL A 395 -4.91 17.52 -7.48
CA VAL A 395 -4.45 17.50 -6.08
C VAL A 395 -5.66 17.40 -5.16
N GLY A 396 -5.77 16.31 -4.40
CA GLY A 396 -6.88 16.09 -3.46
C GLY A 396 -8.19 15.63 -4.10
N GLY A 397 -8.22 15.43 -5.43
CA GLY A 397 -9.21 14.58 -6.07
C GLY A 397 -8.89 13.10 -5.80
N ARG A 398 -9.72 12.23 -6.37
CA ARG A 398 -9.73 10.80 -6.13
C ARG A 398 -9.72 9.99 -7.42
N ASP A 399 -9.12 8.82 -7.38
CA ASP A 399 -9.15 7.85 -8.46
C ASP A 399 -10.10 6.67 -8.17
N ASN A 400 -10.06 5.65 -9.01
CA ASN A 400 -10.91 4.48 -8.89
C ASN A 400 -10.66 3.64 -7.62
N LEU A 401 -9.45 3.63 -7.07
CA LEU A 401 -9.15 2.95 -5.80
C LEU A 401 -9.74 3.72 -4.63
N ASP A 402 -9.62 5.05 -4.66
CA ASP A 402 -10.13 5.98 -3.64
C ASP A 402 -11.68 6.06 -3.61
N PHE A 403 -12.33 5.70 -4.71
CA PHE A 403 -13.80 5.63 -4.83
C PHE A 403 -14.36 4.23 -4.56
N TRP A 404 -13.51 3.23 -4.32
CA TRP A 404 -13.98 1.93 -3.89
C TRP A 404 -14.53 1.99 -2.49
N ALA A 405 -15.66 1.32 -2.26
CA ALA A 405 -16.22 1.14 -0.92
C ALA A 405 -16.93 -0.21 -0.83
N HIS A 406 -17.13 -0.70 0.39
CA HIS A 406 -17.99 -1.85 0.67
C HIS A 406 -19.45 -1.56 0.28
N ASP A 407 -19.90 -0.30 0.34
CA ASP A 407 -21.20 0.16 -0.16
C ASP A 407 -21.26 0.04 -1.70
N GLU A 408 -21.90 -1.02 -2.18
CA GLU A 408 -22.04 -1.30 -3.61
C GLU A 408 -22.71 -0.14 -4.40
N PRO A 409 -23.78 0.52 -3.91
CA PRO A 409 -24.35 1.69 -4.58
C PRO A 409 -23.36 2.84 -4.77
N TYR A 410 -22.62 3.22 -3.73
CA TYR A 410 -21.60 4.27 -3.77
C TYR A 410 -20.52 3.92 -4.79
N ARG A 411 -19.91 2.75 -4.65
CA ARG A 411 -18.86 2.28 -5.55
C ARG A 411 -19.32 2.26 -7.01
N ALA A 412 -20.52 1.75 -7.29
CA ALA A 412 -21.05 1.71 -8.65
C ALA A 412 -21.33 3.11 -9.23
N LEU A 413 -21.78 4.05 -8.38
CA LEU A 413 -22.03 5.44 -8.77
C LEU A 413 -20.73 6.20 -9.07
N HIS A 414 -19.67 5.93 -8.30
CA HIS A 414 -18.39 6.64 -8.40
C HIS A 414 -17.32 5.90 -9.21
N ALA A 415 -17.69 4.81 -9.89
CA ALA A 415 -16.77 3.97 -10.67
C ALA A 415 -15.64 3.33 -9.83
N GLY A 416 -15.80 3.22 -8.52
CA GLY A 416 -14.79 2.63 -7.64
C GLY A 416 -14.50 1.16 -7.98
N ASN A 417 -13.23 0.76 -7.93
CA ASN A 417 -12.80 -0.60 -8.23
C ASN A 417 -11.58 -0.99 -7.37
N LEU A 418 -11.14 -2.24 -7.48
CA LEU A 418 -9.99 -2.77 -6.75
C LEU A 418 -8.69 -2.72 -7.58
N GLY A 419 -8.68 -1.88 -8.61
CA GLY A 419 -7.64 -1.74 -9.60
C GLY A 419 -7.96 -2.38 -10.94
N ASP A 420 -7.41 -1.83 -12.01
CA ASP A 420 -7.57 -2.30 -13.39
C ASP A 420 -6.40 -1.89 -14.32
N ALA A 421 -6.65 -1.81 -15.63
CA ALA A 421 -5.61 -1.54 -16.62
C ALA A 421 -5.22 -0.05 -16.70
N THR A 422 -5.99 0.84 -16.09
CA THR A 422 -5.82 2.29 -16.22
C THR A 422 -5.06 2.92 -15.05
N ASP A 423 -4.84 2.18 -13.97
CA ASP A 423 -4.04 2.65 -12.83
C ASP A 423 -2.54 2.83 -13.18
N LEU A 424 -2.03 2.13 -14.20
CA LEU A 424 -0.59 2.18 -14.54
C LEU A 424 -0.27 3.07 -15.74
N PHE A 425 0.96 3.61 -15.74
CA PHE A 425 1.48 4.39 -16.85
C PHE A 425 1.96 3.47 -17.98
N ASP A 426 1.10 3.24 -18.97
CA ASP A 426 1.35 2.35 -20.10
C ASP A 426 2.35 2.90 -21.14
N GLY A 427 2.66 4.21 -21.08
CA GLY A 427 3.52 4.91 -22.02
C GLY A 427 2.90 5.10 -23.41
N VAL A 428 1.59 4.91 -23.55
CA VAL A 428 0.83 5.12 -24.79
C VAL A 428 -0.32 6.09 -24.54
N GLN A 429 -1.21 5.76 -23.63
CA GLN A 429 -2.28 6.65 -23.16
C GLN A 429 -1.78 7.55 -22.03
N PHE A 430 -1.06 6.96 -21.07
CA PHE A 430 -0.58 7.66 -19.89
C PHE A 430 0.94 7.75 -19.93
N THR A 431 1.44 8.95 -20.21
CA THR A 431 2.84 9.16 -20.63
C THR A 431 3.64 10.05 -19.70
N ASP A 432 2.98 10.76 -18.77
CA ASP A 432 3.64 11.75 -17.92
C ASP A 432 2.94 11.90 -16.56
N PHE A 433 3.76 12.03 -15.52
CA PHE A 433 3.41 12.43 -14.15
C PHE A 433 4.27 13.63 -13.75
N TRP A 434 3.70 14.83 -13.78
CA TRP A 434 4.40 16.10 -13.55
C TRP A 434 3.41 17.21 -13.14
N ALA A 435 3.90 18.45 -12.94
CA ALA A 435 3.15 19.53 -12.30
C ALA A 435 1.78 19.87 -12.94
N VAL A 436 1.56 19.57 -14.23
CA VAL A 436 0.31 19.87 -14.94
C VAL A 436 -0.40 18.64 -15.52
N SER A 437 0.05 17.43 -15.19
CA SER A 437 -0.70 16.21 -15.53
C SER A 437 -1.86 15.97 -14.56
N ASN A 438 -2.73 15.02 -14.90
CA ASN A 438 -3.70 14.43 -13.96
C ASN A 438 -3.43 12.92 -13.88
N PRO A 439 -2.95 12.38 -12.74
CA PRO A 439 -2.64 13.07 -11.48
C PRO A 439 -1.47 14.04 -11.63
N SER A 440 -1.37 15.06 -10.76
CA SER A 440 -0.24 16.00 -10.77
C SER A 440 0.85 15.59 -9.79
N ALA A 441 2.11 15.75 -10.20
CA ALA A 441 3.23 15.50 -9.31
C ALA A 441 3.49 16.70 -8.37
N PRO A 442 3.94 16.45 -7.13
CA PRO A 442 4.47 17.49 -6.25
C PRO A 442 5.60 18.27 -6.91
N ILE A 443 5.79 19.51 -6.43
CA ILE A 443 6.80 20.42 -6.95
C ILE A 443 8.20 19.79 -6.88
N GLY A 444 8.93 19.87 -8.00
CA GLY A 444 10.32 19.43 -8.11
C GLY A 444 10.49 18.00 -8.61
N VAL A 445 9.45 17.16 -8.55
CA VAL A 445 9.52 15.78 -9.02
C VAL A 445 8.71 15.60 -10.31
N SER A 446 9.25 14.82 -11.25
CA SER A 446 8.49 14.37 -12.42
C SER A 446 8.97 13.04 -12.97
N VAL A 447 8.03 12.26 -13.51
CA VAL A 447 8.28 11.08 -14.34
C VAL A 447 7.65 11.32 -15.70
N THR A 448 8.45 11.58 -16.73
CA THR A 448 7.95 12.05 -18.04
C THR A 448 8.51 11.29 -19.20
N ARG A 449 7.94 11.49 -20.39
CA ARG A 449 8.33 10.78 -21.63
C ARG A 449 8.27 9.26 -21.44
N ILE A 450 7.28 8.76 -20.71
CA ILE A 450 7.08 7.33 -20.49
C ILE A 450 6.68 6.72 -21.84
N HIS A 451 7.46 5.76 -22.33
CA HIS A 451 7.14 5.05 -23.57
C HIS A 451 7.78 3.67 -23.63
N PRO A 452 7.10 2.68 -24.24
CA PRO A 452 7.63 1.34 -24.36
C PRO A 452 8.79 1.29 -25.36
N ARG A 453 9.81 0.49 -25.03
CA ARG A 453 10.94 0.17 -25.92
C ARG A 453 11.21 -1.33 -25.91
N GLY A 454 10.58 -2.05 -26.83
CA GLY A 454 10.67 -3.51 -26.87
C GLY A 454 9.95 -4.13 -25.66
N GLN A 455 10.68 -4.86 -24.82
CA GLN A 455 10.15 -5.44 -23.58
C GLN A 455 10.54 -4.66 -22.31
N THR A 456 10.94 -3.40 -22.49
CA THR A 456 11.34 -2.46 -21.44
C THR A 456 10.49 -1.20 -21.54
N MET A 457 10.46 -0.41 -20.47
CA MET A 457 9.87 0.92 -20.46
C MET A 457 10.98 1.98 -20.37
N VAL A 458 10.77 3.16 -20.95
CA VAL A 458 11.72 4.27 -20.87
C VAL A 458 11.03 5.50 -20.33
N ALA A 459 11.66 6.21 -19.40
CA ALA A 459 11.17 7.49 -18.88
C ALA A 459 12.32 8.39 -18.40
N ASP A 460 12.04 9.68 -18.25
CA ASP A 460 12.90 10.60 -17.49
C ASP A 460 12.41 10.70 -16.06
N LEU A 461 13.37 10.81 -15.14
CA LEU A 461 13.11 10.97 -13.71
C LEU A 461 13.80 12.25 -13.23
N LYS A 462 13.03 13.22 -12.74
CA LYS A 462 13.57 14.52 -12.27
C LYS A 462 13.32 14.69 -10.78
N LEU A 463 14.33 15.21 -10.08
CA LEU A 463 14.28 15.67 -8.68
C LEU A 463 14.34 17.19 -8.57
N ASN A 464 14.74 17.86 -9.64
CA ASN A 464 14.81 19.32 -9.72
C ASN A 464 14.02 19.84 -10.92
N ASP A 465 12.84 19.27 -11.19
CA ASP A 465 11.95 19.84 -12.20
C ASP A 465 11.70 21.31 -11.83
N ARG A 466 11.84 22.20 -12.81
CA ARG A 466 11.70 23.66 -12.67
C ARG A 466 10.32 24.15 -13.13
N ARG A 467 9.48 23.24 -13.63
CA ARG A 467 8.11 23.52 -14.06
C ARG A 467 7.19 23.57 -12.84
N ARG A 468 6.27 24.53 -12.80
CA ARG A 468 5.37 24.79 -11.65
C ARG A 468 3.95 24.97 -12.13
N ALA A 469 3.02 24.46 -11.34
CA ALA A 469 1.61 24.75 -11.33
C ALA A 469 1.00 24.21 -10.04
N GLY A 470 -0.25 24.55 -9.74
CA GLY A 470 -0.99 24.02 -8.60
C GLY A 470 -0.78 24.81 -7.31
N PHE A 471 -0.79 24.12 -6.18
CA PHE A 471 -0.89 24.74 -4.86
C PHE A 471 0.47 24.86 -4.17
N VAL A 472 0.70 26.00 -3.49
CA VAL A 472 1.76 26.18 -2.50
C VAL A 472 1.11 26.27 -1.13
N ALA A 473 1.07 25.14 -0.42
CA ALA A 473 0.43 25.02 0.90
C ALA A 473 1.40 25.23 2.09
N GLY A 474 2.69 24.99 1.87
CA GLY A 474 3.76 25.19 2.85
C GLY A 474 4.74 26.30 2.46
N GLU A 475 5.94 26.25 3.01
CA GLU A 475 7.04 27.12 2.58
C GLU A 475 7.73 26.54 1.33
N GLU A 476 7.79 27.33 0.27
CA GLU A 476 8.43 26.98 -0.99
C GLU A 476 9.51 28.01 -1.35
N ILE A 477 10.56 27.56 -2.03
CA ILE A 477 11.68 28.42 -2.44
C ILE A 477 11.94 28.27 -3.93
N TRP A 478 11.80 29.37 -4.67
CA TRP A 478 12.13 29.44 -6.09
C TRP A 478 13.47 30.15 -6.33
N ALA A 479 14.28 29.59 -7.22
CA ALA A 479 15.62 30.05 -7.56
C ALA A 479 15.91 29.85 -9.05
N ASP A 480 16.94 30.53 -9.57
CA ASP A 480 17.43 30.44 -10.95
C ASP A 480 16.37 30.78 -12.01
N THR A 481 15.87 29.79 -12.73
CA THR A 481 14.82 29.94 -13.74
C THR A 481 13.73 28.95 -13.42
N VAL A 482 12.51 29.45 -13.29
CA VAL A 482 11.30 28.67 -12.99
C VAL A 482 10.32 28.90 -14.11
N GLU A 483 9.72 27.83 -14.62
CA GLU A 483 8.70 27.90 -15.66
C GLU A 483 7.34 27.60 -15.04
N VAL A 484 6.37 28.50 -15.18
CA VAL A 484 5.02 28.32 -14.66
C VAL A 484 4.12 28.04 -15.85
N LEU A 485 3.49 26.85 -15.84
CA LEU A 485 2.74 26.29 -16.98
C LEU A 485 1.27 26.03 -16.64
N GLY A 486 0.83 26.57 -15.52
CA GLY A 486 -0.56 26.62 -15.09
C GLY A 486 -0.66 27.42 -13.80
N ASP A 487 -1.87 27.71 -13.37
CA ASP A 487 -2.06 28.60 -12.21
C ASP A 487 -1.33 28.11 -10.98
N VAL A 488 -0.73 29.05 -10.26
CA VAL A 488 -0.10 28.80 -8.96
C VAL A 488 -0.88 29.54 -7.89
N ILE A 489 -1.40 28.79 -6.94
CA ILE A 489 -2.16 29.32 -5.82
C ILE A 489 -1.33 29.17 -4.55
N VAL A 490 -0.82 30.29 -4.02
CA VAL A 490 -0.21 30.34 -2.70
C VAL A 490 -1.35 30.35 -1.68
N MET A 491 -1.63 29.18 -1.10
CA MET A 491 -2.74 28.96 -0.18
C MET A 491 -2.58 29.76 1.10
N ALA A 492 -3.69 30.01 1.81
CA ALA A 492 -3.62 30.60 3.14
C ALA A 492 -2.72 29.75 4.07
N GLY A 493 -1.75 30.40 4.72
CA GLY A 493 -0.72 29.72 5.52
C GLY A 493 0.51 29.25 4.73
N GLY A 494 0.41 29.16 3.40
CA GLY A 494 1.53 28.91 2.50
C GLY A 494 2.39 30.14 2.28
N ARG A 495 3.67 29.92 1.94
CA ARG A 495 4.66 30.97 1.73
C ARG A 495 5.57 30.66 0.56
N LEU A 496 5.51 31.48 -0.49
CA LEU A 496 6.40 31.37 -1.64
C LEU A 496 7.54 32.39 -1.55
N ASN A 497 8.76 31.92 -1.34
CA ASN A 497 9.98 32.74 -1.31
C ASN A 497 10.73 32.65 -2.64
N ILE A 498 10.81 33.75 -3.38
CA ILE A 498 11.54 33.84 -4.63
C ILE A 498 12.86 34.56 -4.39
N ARG A 499 13.96 33.82 -4.56
CA ARG A 499 15.32 34.31 -4.31
C ARG A 499 15.74 35.39 -5.31
N SER A 500 16.63 36.29 -4.88
CA SER A 500 17.25 37.30 -5.75
C SER A 500 17.89 36.66 -6.99
N GLY A 501 17.62 37.25 -8.16
CA GLY A 501 18.12 36.80 -9.46
C GLY A 501 17.25 35.75 -10.16
N THR A 502 16.15 35.32 -9.54
CA THR A 502 15.23 34.35 -10.16
C THR A 502 14.47 34.97 -11.34
N ILE A 503 14.40 34.22 -12.44
CA ILE A 503 13.56 34.50 -13.60
C ILE A 503 12.38 33.52 -13.55
N VAL A 504 11.17 34.04 -13.38
CA VAL A 504 9.92 33.30 -13.46
C VAL A 504 9.37 33.52 -14.87
N LEU A 505 9.35 32.46 -15.67
CA LEU A 505 8.81 32.42 -17.03
C LEU A 505 7.37 31.94 -16.96
N LEU A 506 6.42 32.77 -17.34
CA LEU A 506 4.99 32.47 -17.34
C LEU A 506 4.57 32.05 -18.75
N GLY A 507 4.19 30.79 -18.91
CA GLY A 507 3.74 30.23 -20.19
C GLY A 507 2.22 30.26 -20.34
N GLU A 508 1.74 29.47 -21.31
CA GLU A 508 0.31 29.19 -21.48
C GLU A 508 -0.20 28.35 -20.30
N ASP A 509 -1.44 28.61 -19.86
CA ASP A 509 -2.06 27.75 -18.85
C ASP A 509 -2.46 26.41 -19.46
N ARG A 510 -1.70 25.37 -19.11
CA ARG A 510 -1.96 23.99 -19.56
C ARG A 510 -3.04 23.28 -18.75
N LEU A 511 -3.40 23.82 -17.58
CA LEU A 511 -4.45 23.28 -16.74
C LEU A 511 -5.84 23.75 -17.18
N GLN A 512 -5.91 24.84 -17.94
CA GLN A 512 -7.11 25.44 -18.51
C GLN A 512 -8.21 25.67 -17.46
N ARG A 513 -7.81 26.24 -16.32
CA ARG A 513 -8.68 26.45 -15.16
C ARG A 513 -8.48 27.86 -14.60
N GLY A 514 -8.98 28.11 -13.39
CA GLY A 514 -8.80 29.42 -12.75
C GLY A 514 -9.74 30.50 -13.28
N GLY A 515 -9.33 31.76 -13.13
CA GLY A 515 -10.13 32.92 -13.53
C GLY A 515 -10.12 33.14 -15.05
N ASP A 516 -8.97 32.89 -15.68
CA ASP A 516 -8.73 32.92 -17.11
C ASP A 516 -8.09 31.59 -17.56
N PRO A 517 -8.88 30.66 -18.15
CA PRO A 517 -8.39 29.33 -18.54
C PRO A 517 -7.40 29.33 -19.71
N GLU A 518 -7.06 30.49 -20.27
CA GLU A 518 -6.02 30.58 -21.31
C GLU A 518 -4.69 31.12 -20.76
N ARG A 519 -4.66 31.64 -19.52
CA ARG A 519 -3.52 32.42 -19.02
C ARG A 519 -3.17 32.06 -17.59
N VAL A 520 -1.87 31.86 -17.36
CA VAL A 520 -1.36 31.58 -16.02
C VAL A 520 -1.62 32.72 -15.06
N GLU A 521 -2.12 32.34 -13.88
CA GLU A 521 -2.37 33.22 -12.75
C GLU A 521 -1.48 32.86 -11.56
N LEU A 522 -0.84 33.86 -10.94
CA LEU A 522 -0.19 33.69 -9.65
C LEU A 522 -1.11 34.25 -8.55
N VAL A 523 -1.96 33.39 -8.00
CA VAL A 523 -2.95 33.76 -6.99
C VAL A 523 -2.33 33.69 -5.59
N VAL A 524 -2.37 34.78 -4.85
CA VAL A 524 -1.78 34.89 -3.50
C VAL A 524 -2.87 35.03 -2.46
N GLN A 525 -3.11 33.94 -1.71
CA GLN A 525 -3.95 33.90 -0.51
C GLN A 525 -3.12 33.82 0.78
N GLY A 526 -1.88 33.30 0.69
CA GLY A 526 -0.86 33.29 1.75
C GLY A 526 0.16 34.42 1.58
N GLU A 527 1.45 34.09 1.65
CA GLU A 527 2.54 35.06 1.54
C GLU A 527 3.42 34.82 0.29
N LEU A 528 3.59 35.84 -0.54
CA LEU A 528 4.57 35.88 -1.62
C LEU A 528 5.70 36.84 -1.27
N VAL A 529 6.93 36.34 -1.21
CA VAL A 529 8.14 37.12 -0.94
C VAL A 529 9.08 37.04 -2.13
N ALA A 530 9.10 38.08 -2.97
CA ALA A 530 10.08 38.21 -4.04
C ALA A 530 11.11 39.26 -3.65
N ASP A 531 12.29 38.79 -3.24
CA ASP A 531 13.32 39.63 -2.65
C ASP A 531 14.59 39.70 -3.51
N GLY A 532 14.60 40.64 -4.46
CA GLY A 532 15.77 41.02 -5.23
C GLY A 532 16.79 41.79 -4.39
N PHE A 533 18.07 41.62 -4.72
CA PHE A 533 19.18 42.29 -4.06
C PHE A 533 20.31 42.65 -5.03
N GLY A 534 20.84 43.88 -4.88
CA GLY A 534 21.95 44.37 -5.68
C GLY A 534 21.56 44.61 -7.14
N ASP A 535 22.29 43.96 -8.05
CA ASP A 535 22.10 43.96 -9.50
C ASP A 535 21.32 42.72 -10.01
N ARG A 536 20.72 41.96 -9.10
CA ARG A 536 20.00 40.71 -9.40
C ARG A 536 18.52 40.83 -9.02
N PRO A 537 17.70 41.51 -9.85
CA PRO A 537 16.27 41.60 -9.62
C PRO A 537 15.60 40.23 -9.73
N VAL A 538 14.43 40.08 -9.12
CA VAL A 538 13.50 38.99 -9.48
C VAL A 538 12.70 39.43 -10.69
N VAL A 539 12.58 38.59 -11.71
CA VAL A 539 11.90 38.93 -12.96
C VAL A 539 10.75 37.96 -13.18
N PHE A 540 9.52 38.47 -13.28
CA PHE A 540 8.35 37.75 -13.80
C PHE A 540 8.12 38.21 -15.23
N THR A 541 8.20 37.29 -16.19
CA THR A 541 8.14 37.62 -17.62
C THR A 541 7.53 36.48 -18.42
N SER A 542 7.17 36.75 -19.68
CA SER A 542 6.57 35.76 -20.57
C SER A 542 7.58 34.67 -20.95
N ALA A 543 7.11 33.43 -21.03
CA ALA A 543 7.87 32.30 -21.58
C ALA A 543 7.86 32.26 -23.12
N ALA A 544 7.06 33.11 -23.78
CA ALA A 544 6.93 33.11 -25.24
C ALA A 544 8.23 33.52 -25.94
N THR A 545 8.49 32.93 -27.11
CA THR A 545 9.65 33.31 -27.94
C THR A 545 9.59 34.75 -28.43
N GLU A 546 8.37 35.29 -28.57
CA GLU A 546 8.09 36.69 -28.91
C GLU A 546 7.11 37.27 -27.87
N PRO A 547 7.59 37.81 -26.74
CA PRO A 547 6.74 38.30 -25.65
C PRO A 547 5.82 39.46 -26.04
N ASN A 548 4.54 39.36 -25.70
CA ASN A 548 3.54 40.41 -25.89
C ASN A 548 2.84 40.78 -24.57
N PRO A 549 2.40 42.04 -24.39
CA PRO A 549 1.54 42.37 -23.26
C PRO A 549 0.27 41.52 -23.25
N GLY A 550 0.00 40.85 -22.13
CA GLY A 550 -1.15 39.96 -21.94
C GLY A 550 -0.85 38.47 -22.14
N ASP A 551 0.41 38.08 -22.26
CA ASP A 551 0.82 36.66 -22.38
C ASP A 551 0.48 35.83 -21.14
N TRP A 552 0.32 36.48 -19.98
CA TRP A 552 -0.12 35.85 -18.74
C TRP A 552 -0.97 36.84 -17.93
N GLN A 553 -1.78 36.34 -17.00
CA GLN A 553 -2.81 37.15 -16.38
C GLN A 553 -2.22 38.18 -15.41
N GLY A 554 -1.45 37.71 -14.42
CA GLY A 554 -0.87 38.59 -13.41
C GLY A 554 -0.60 37.93 -12.07
N ILE A 555 -0.12 38.75 -11.13
CA ILE A 555 -0.07 38.40 -9.70
C ILE A 555 -1.36 38.91 -9.06
N LEU A 556 -2.23 38.00 -8.65
CA LEU A 556 -3.57 38.28 -8.15
C LEU A 556 -3.60 38.09 -6.62
N VAL A 557 -3.70 39.19 -5.88
CA VAL A 557 -3.69 39.17 -4.42
C VAL A 557 -5.11 39.14 -3.89
N HIS A 558 -5.45 38.06 -3.18
CA HIS A 558 -6.75 37.89 -2.56
C HIS A 558 -6.81 38.56 -1.18
N SER A 559 -8.00 38.60 -0.57
CA SER A 559 -8.30 39.40 0.63
C SER A 559 -7.41 39.14 1.86
N LEU A 560 -6.77 37.97 1.95
CA LEU A 560 -5.82 37.61 3.02
C LEU A 560 -4.35 37.52 2.55
N GLY A 561 -4.10 37.74 1.26
CA GLY A 561 -2.79 37.62 0.65
C GLY A 561 -1.84 38.74 1.08
N LEU A 562 -0.59 38.37 1.33
CA LEU A 562 0.51 39.27 1.62
C LEU A 562 1.55 39.16 0.50
N VAL A 563 1.96 40.30 -0.04
CA VAL A 563 3.00 40.35 -1.06
C VAL A 563 4.10 41.31 -0.64
N TYR A 564 5.33 40.83 -0.61
CA TYR A 564 6.55 41.61 -0.45
C TYR A 564 7.36 41.56 -1.74
N LEU A 565 7.49 42.70 -2.42
CA LEU A 565 8.30 42.85 -3.63
C LEU A 565 9.42 43.86 -3.39
N ARG A 566 10.68 43.42 -3.49
CA ARG A 566 11.85 44.31 -3.50
C ARG A 566 12.69 44.03 -4.75
N GLN A 567 12.99 45.09 -5.52
CA GLN A 567 13.74 44.98 -6.79
C GLN A 567 13.15 43.89 -7.72
N VAL A 568 11.85 43.99 -7.98
CA VAL A 568 11.10 43.06 -8.83
C VAL A 568 10.74 43.74 -10.14
N LEU A 569 10.87 43.01 -11.24
CA LEU A 569 10.42 43.40 -12.56
C LEU A 569 9.25 42.48 -12.97
N ILE A 570 8.13 43.06 -13.39
CA ILE A 570 6.95 42.32 -13.85
C ILE A 570 6.66 42.82 -15.27
N GLU A 571 6.70 41.90 -16.23
CA GLU A 571 6.60 42.22 -17.65
C GLU A 571 5.54 41.35 -18.32
N TYR A 572 4.95 41.88 -19.39
CA TYR A 572 4.05 41.15 -20.29
C TYR A 572 2.77 40.57 -19.66
N ALA A 573 2.47 40.88 -18.40
CA ALA A 573 1.19 40.56 -17.77
C ALA A 573 0.03 41.41 -18.35
N VAL A 574 -1.20 40.92 -18.24
CA VAL A 574 -2.41 41.75 -18.40
C VAL A 574 -2.44 42.79 -17.27
N GLU A 575 -2.32 42.31 -16.04
CA GLU A 575 -2.21 43.14 -14.83
C GLU A 575 -0.97 42.71 -14.04
N GLY A 576 0.01 43.61 -13.88
CA GLY A 576 1.27 43.24 -13.22
C GLY A 576 1.09 42.78 -11.76
N LEU A 577 0.32 43.54 -10.98
CA LEU A 577 -0.08 43.20 -9.62
C LEU A 577 -1.48 43.77 -9.39
N ALA A 578 -2.43 42.91 -9.05
CA ALA A 578 -3.82 43.29 -8.86
C ALA A 578 -4.36 42.75 -7.55
N SER A 579 -5.34 43.46 -6.96
CA SER A 579 -6.13 42.94 -5.85
C SER A 579 -7.45 42.42 -6.38
N GLN A 580 -7.83 41.20 -6.02
CA GLN A 580 -9.09 40.60 -6.42
C GLN A 580 -9.89 40.19 -5.17
N LEU A 581 -11.17 40.55 -5.15
CA LEU A 581 -12.09 40.09 -4.11
C LEU A 581 -12.55 38.68 -4.51
N LEU A 582 -12.59 37.76 -3.54
CA LEU A 582 -13.28 36.49 -3.70
C LEU A 582 -14.76 36.79 -3.94
N GLU A 583 -15.31 36.36 -5.08
CA GLU A 583 -16.76 36.32 -5.30
C GLU A 583 -17.42 35.18 -4.52
#